data_AF-A0A8H7KV22-F1
#
_entry.id   AF-A0A8H7KV22-F1
#
_cell.length_a   1.000
_cell.length_b   1.000
_cell.length_c   1.000
_cell.angle_alpha   90.00
_cell.angle_beta   90.00
_cell.angle_gamma   90.00
#
_symmetry.space_group_name_H-M   'P 1'
#
loop_
_entity.id
_entity.type
_entity.pdbx_description
1 polymer ?
#
loop_
_entity_poly.entity_id
_entity_poly.type
_entity_poly.pdbx_seq_one_letter_code
_entity_poly.pdbx_strand_id
1 'polypeptide(L)'
;MGKSTESREDNNSLLVTDKRTGKTYTIPIKDNSIQATAFKAITAPRAVGEREENETYKGLRVADKGFLNTAVIQSQITYIDGDAGILRYRYDTQPITYIQTKLTSM
;
A
#
# COMPACT_ATOMS: atom_id res chain seq x y z
N MET A 1 19.81 30.06 -18.09
CA MET A 1 19.56 29.73 -16.67
C MET A 1 18.66 28.52 -16.63
N GLY A 2 19.22 27.33 -16.38
CA GLY A 2 18.45 26.09 -16.31
C GLY A 2 17.52 26.14 -15.10
N LYS A 3 16.23 25.89 -15.30
CA LYS A 3 15.33 25.63 -14.18
C LYS A 3 15.82 24.33 -13.53
N SER A 4 16.31 24.43 -12.30
CA SER A 4 16.49 23.27 -11.43
C SER A 4 15.10 22.63 -11.27
N THR A 5 14.91 21.50 -11.94
CA THR A 5 13.80 20.61 -11.66
C THR A 5 14.04 20.07 -10.25
N GLU A 6 13.60 20.79 -9.23
CA GLU A 6 13.46 20.22 -7.90
C GLU A 6 12.52 19.01 -8.04
N SER A 7 13.07 17.85 -7.73
CA SER A 7 12.46 16.55 -7.97
C SER A 7 11.17 16.42 -7.17
N ARG A 8 10.03 16.53 -7.86
CA ARG A 8 8.69 16.23 -7.34
C ARG A 8 8.54 14.82 -6.76
N GLU A 9 9.55 13.96 -6.92
CA GLU A 9 9.70 12.64 -6.31
C GLU A 9 9.69 12.70 -4.77
N ASP A 10 10.26 13.76 -4.15
CA ASP A 10 10.36 13.83 -2.68
C ASP A 10 8.99 13.89 -1.99
N ASN A 11 7.98 14.49 -2.63
CA ASN A 11 6.65 14.67 -2.04
C ASN A 11 5.78 13.41 -2.07
N ASN A 12 6.15 12.37 -2.83
CA ASN A 12 5.34 11.16 -2.98
C ASN A 12 6.04 9.93 -2.39
N SER A 13 6.54 10.09 -1.17
CA SER A 13 7.25 9.06 -0.43
C SER A 13 6.88 9.08 1.05
N LEU A 14 7.03 7.93 1.70
CA LEU A 14 6.89 7.76 3.14
C LEU A 14 8.27 7.82 3.78
N LEU A 15 8.47 8.76 4.70
CA LEU A 15 9.66 8.84 5.54
C LEU A 15 9.45 8.03 6.82
N VAL A 16 10.21 6.96 7.00
CA VAL A 16 10.13 6.05 8.15
C VAL A 16 11.41 6.16 8.97
N THR A 17 11.28 6.56 10.24
CA THR A 17 12.40 6.54 11.19
C THR A 17 12.25 5.36 12.14
N ASP A 18 13.19 4.41 12.09
CA ASP A 18 13.25 3.30 13.04
C ASP A 18 13.91 3.76 14.34
N LYS A 19 13.10 4.02 15.38
CA LYS A 19 13.59 4.46 16.69
C LYS A 19 14.51 3.45 17.39
N ARG A 20 14.50 2.17 16.99
CA ARG A 20 15.40 1.14 17.57
C ARG A 20 16.84 1.36 17.13
N THR A 21 17.05 1.91 15.93
CA THR A 21 18.38 2.07 15.31
C THR A 21 18.73 3.53 14.99
N GLY A 22 17.76 4.44 15.05
CA GLY A 22 17.90 5.85 14.64
C GLY A 22 17.96 6.06 13.13
N LYS A 23 17.86 4.99 12.32
CA LYS A 23 17.95 5.08 10.85
C LYS A 23 16.65 5.60 10.26
N THR A 24 16.77 6.40 9.22
CA THR A 24 15.64 6.91 8.44
C THR A 24 15.66 6.31 7.03
N TYR A 25 14.48 5.94 6.56
CA TYR A 25 14.25 5.26 5.28
C TYR A 25 13.20 6.02 4.50
N THR A 26 13.42 6.20 3.21
CA THR A 26 12.43 6.80 2.30
C THR A 26 11.84 5.69 1.43
N ILE A 27 10.53 5.51 1.48
CA ILE A 27 9.81 4.45 0.75
C ILE A 27 8.87 5.11 -0.26
N PRO A 28 8.97 4.82 -1.57
CA PRO A 28 8.10 5.44 -2.56
C PRO A 28 6.64 5.00 -2.38
N ILE A 29 5.72 5.95 -2.53
CA ILE A 29 4.27 5.70 -2.56
C ILE A 29 3.85 5.57 -4.03
N LYS A 30 3.19 4.46 -4.39
CA LYS A 30 2.66 4.22 -5.72
C LYS A 30 1.21 3.74 -5.62
N ASP A 31 0.30 4.37 -6.38
CA ASP A 31 -1.12 4.02 -6.40
C ASP A 31 -1.73 3.99 -4.99
N ASN A 32 -1.37 4.98 -4.15
CA ASN A 32 -1.74 5.06 -2.72
C ASN A 32 -1.35 3.82 -1.89
N SER A 33 -0.27 3.14 -2.29
CA SER A 33 0.25 1.95 -1.62
C SER A 33 1.78 2.01 -1.51
N ILE A 34 2.32 1.25 -0.57
CA ILE A 34 3.77 1.03 -0.42
C ILE A 34 4.05 -0.45 -0.56
N GLN A 35 5.18 -0.81 -1.18
CA GLN A 35 5.58 -2.21 -1.24
C GLN A 35 5.97 -2.72 0.14
N ALA A 36 5.29 -3.76 0.63
CA ALA A 36 5.60 -4.38 1.92
C ALA A 36 7.06 -4.92 1.98
N THR A 37 7.64 -5.29 0.84
CA THR A 37 9.04 -5.72 0.73
C THR A 37 10.04 -4.63 1.11
N ALA A 38 9.67 -3.34 1.02
CA ALA A 38 10.53 -2.23 1.42
C ALA A 38 10.89 -2.30 2.92
N PHE A 39 10.00 -2.83 3.75
CA PHE A 39 10.25 -3.02 5.19
C PHE A 39 11.35 -4.04 5.49
N LYS A 40 11.72 -4.91 4.53
CA LYS A 40 12.86 -5.83 4.71
C LYS A 40 14.20 -5.10 4.89
N ALA A 41 14.35 -3.90 4.35
CA ALA A 41 15.55 -3.08 4.54
C ALA A 41 15.66 -2.51 5.96
N ILE A 42 14.56 -2.51 6.72
CA ILE A 42 14.50 -1.99 8.08
C ILE A 42 14.85 -3.14 9.04
N THR A 43 16.13 -3.24 9.38
CA THR A 43 16.67 -4.24 10.30
C THR A 43 17.07 -3.60 11.62
N ALA A 44 16.97 -4.35 12.70
CA ALA A 44 17.46 -3.93 14.01
C ALA A 44 18.18 -5.09 14.72
N PRO A 45 19.06 -4.80 15.70
CA PRO A 45 19.60 -5.83 16.58
C PRO A 45 18.47 -6.57 17.32
N ARG A 46 18.70 -7.85 17.62
CA ARG A 46 17.78 -8.66 18.43
C ARG A 46 17.65 -8.03 19.83
N ALA A 47 16.43 -7.84 20.30
CA ALA A 47 16.20 -7.32 21.65
C ALA A 47 16.38 -8.40 22.72
N VAL A 48 16.73 -7.99 23.95
CA VAL A 48 16.85 -8.91 25.09
C VAL A 48 15.47 -9.51 25.40
N GLY A 49 15.38 -10.84 25.46
CA GLY A 49 14.12 -11.56 25.68
C GLY A 49 13.26 -11.73 24.43
N GLU A 50 13.74 -11.31 23.26
CA GLU A 50 13.03 -11.50 21.99
C GLU A 50 13.05 -12.97 21.53
N ARG A 51 11.91 -13.42 20.99
CA ARG A 51 11.74 -14.73 20.36
C ARG A 51 12.62 -14.88 19.11
N GLU A 52 13.10 -16.09 18.86
CA GLU A 52 13.99 -16.33 17.71
C GLU A 52 13.26 -16.19 16.37
N GLU A 53 11.99 -16.55 16.36
CA GLU A 53 11.07 -16.52 15.22
C GLU A 53 10.76 -15.10 14.72
N ASN A 54 11.04 -14.08 15.53
CA ASN A 54 10.89 -12.69 15.11
C ASN A 54 11.92 -12.31 14.04
N GLU A 55 13.06 -13.01 13.95
CA GLU A 55 14.11 -12.79 12.95
C GLU A 55 14.41 -11.31 12.64
N THR A 56 14.52 -10.46 13.67
CA THR A 56 14.60 -8.98 13.56
C THR A 56 15.74 -8.49 12.66
N TYR A 57 16.79 -9.29 12.56
CA TYR A 57 17.94 -9.06 11.69
C TYR A 57 17.65 -9.31 10.19
N LYS A 58 16.56 -10.01 9.85
CA LYS A 58 16.14 -10.29 8.46
C LYS A 58 15.16 -9.26 7.89
N GLY A 59 14.79 -8.25 8.68
CA GLY A 59 13.96 -7.13 8.25
C GLY A 59 12.59 -7.08 8.93
N LEU A 60 11.98 -5.90 8.92
CA LEU A 60 10.70 -5.65 9.56
C LEU A 60 9.57 -6.30 8.75
N ARG A 61 8.62 -6.91 9.47
CA ARG A 61 7.44 -7.54 8.89
C ARG A 61 6.22 -6.65 9.07
N VAL A 62 5.34 -6.67 8.08
CA VAL A 62 4.02 -6.05 8.15
C VAL A 62 3.02 -7.12 8.56
N ALA A 63 2.33 -6.91 9.68
CA ALA A 63 1.26 -7.78 10.14
C ALA A 63 -0.10 -7.17 9.78
N ASP A 64 -0.83 -7.80 8.87
CA ASP A 64 -2.19 -7.41 8.47
C ASP A 64 -3.07 -8.66 8.43
N LYS A 65 -3.85 -8.88 9.50
CA LYS A 65 -4.67 -10.09 9.63
C LYS A 65 -5.85 -10.00 8.67
N GLY A 66 -5.89 -10.91 7.70
CA GLY A 66 -6.99 -10.98 6.73
C GLY A 66 -6.87 -9.96 5.59
N PHE A 67 -5.69 -9.35 5.40
CA PHE A 67 -5.41 -8.40 4.32
C PHE A 67 -6.37 -7.19 4.29
N LEU A 68 -6.76 -6.68 5.47
CA LEU A 68 -7.75 -5.62 5.58
C LEU A 68 -7.25 -4.27 5.05
N ASN A 69 -5.94 -4.08 5.00
CA ASN A 69 -5.30 -2.87 4.47
C ASN A 69 -4.11 -3.18 3.53
N THR A 70 -4.13 -4.36 2.91
CA THR A 70 -3.05 -4.80 2.00
C THR A 70 -3.58 -4.95 0.58
N ALA A 71 -3.07 -4.12 -0.33
CA ALA A 71 -3.22 -4.34 -1.76
C ALA A 71 -2.31 -5.50 -2.22
N VAL A 72 -2.90 -6.65 -2.54
CA VAL A 72 -2.15 -7.88 -2.90
C VAL A 72 -1.73 -7.89 -4.37
N ILE A 73 -2.60 -7.40 -5.25
CA ILE A 73 -2.36 -7.40 -6.70
C ILE A 73 -2.91 -6.12 -7.33
N GLN A 74 -2.15 -5.55 -8.26
CA GLN A 74 -2.66 -4.53 -9.15
C GLN A 74 -3.52 -5.20 -10.21
N SER A 75 -4.83 -5.24 -9.95
CA SER A 75 -5.79 -5.69 -10.95
C SER A 75 -6.36 -4.51 -11.70
N GLN A 76 -6.64 -4.80 -12.94
CA GLN A 76 -7.22 -3.87 -13.87
C GLN A 76 -8.65 -4.31 -14.21
N ILE A 77 -9.04 -5.57 -13.92
CA ILE A 77 -10.25 -6.24 -14.41
C ILE A 77 -11.55 -5.74 -13.76
N THR A 78 -11.59 -5.60 -12.44
CA THR A 78 -12.82 -5.27 -11.69
C THR A 78 -12.51 -4.21 -10.65
N TYR A 79 -13.44 -3.26 -10.47
CA TYR A 79 -13.44 -2.30 -9.38
C TYR A 79 -14.74 -2.42 -8.59
N ILE A 80 -14.62 -2.46 -7.26
CA ILE A 80 -15.75 -2.60 -6.34
C ILE A 80 -15.64 -1.49 -5.30
N ASP A 81 -16.74 -0.77 -5.08
CA ASP A 81 -16.93 0.14 -3.95
C ASP A 81 -18.23 -0.28 -3.25
N GLY A 82 -18.07 -0.95 -2.10
CA GLY A 82 -19.20 -1.51 -1.35
C GLY A 82 -20.07 -0.45 -0.69
N ASP A 83 -19.47 0.67 -0.26
CA ASP A 83 -20.18 1.74 0.43
C ASP A 83 -21.07 2.52 -0.54
N ALA A 84 -20.58 2.76 -1.75
CA ALA A 84 -21.35 3.38 -2.82
C ALA A 84 -22.22 2.38 -3.62
N GLY A 85 -22.10 1.07 -3.35
CA GLY A 85 -22.80 0.02 -4.10
C GLY A 85 -22.37 -0.08 -5.56
N ILE A 86 -21.12 0.26 -5.89
CA ILE A 86 -20.59 0.28 -7.26
C ILE A 86 -19.83 -1.01 -7.55
N LEU A 87 -20.11 -1.59 -8.71
CA LEU A 87 -19.36 -2.71 -9.29
C LEU A 87 -19.08 -2.40 -10.76
N ARG A 88 -17.80 -2.36 -11.15
CA ARG A 88 -17.35 -2.10 -12.53
C ARG A 88 -16.52 -3.28 -13.03
N TYR A 89 -16.82 -3.74 -14.24
CA TYR A 89 -16.04 -4.77 -14.93
C TYR A 89 -15.40 -4.20 -16.19
N ARG A 90 -14.20 -4.67 -16.52
CA ARG A 90 -13.54 -4.36 -17.79
C ARG A 90 -14.19 -5.11 -18.95
N TYR A 91 -15.21 -4.50 -19.54
CA TYR A 91 -15.63 -4.77 -20.92
C TYR A 91 -16.37 -3.62 -21.61
N ASP A 92 -16.38 -2.40 -21.07
CA ASP A 92 -16.94 -1.27 -21.81
C ASP A 92 -15.92 -0.15 -22.00
N THR A 93 -15.58 0.09 -23.26
CA THR A 93 -14.91 1.30 -23.74
C THR A 93 -15.88 2.51 -23.76
N GLN A 94 -17.07 2.38 -23.16
CA GLN A 94 -18.07 3.43 -23.06
C GLN A 94 -18.13 4.04 -21.65
N PRO A 95 -18.35 5.36 -21.53
CA PRO A 95 -18.49 6.02 -20.24
C PRO A 95 -19.76 5.55 -19.52
N ILE A 96 -19.60 5.40 -18.21
CA ILE A 96 -20.54 4.81 -17.24
C ILE A 96 -21.96 5.42 -17.37
N THR A 97 -22.92 4.62 -17.85
CA THR A 97 -24.33 4.74 -17.44
C THR A 97 -24.59 3.81 -16.27
N TYR A 98 -25.08 4.38 -15.17
CA TYR A 98 -25.53 3.70 -13.95
C TYR A 98 -26.31 2.41 -14.27
N ILE A 99 -25.77 1.24 -13.94
CA ILE A 99 -26.59 0.04 -13.74
C ILE A 99 -26.93 0.00 -12.25
N GLN A 100 -27.91 0.82 -11.86
CA GLN A 100 -28.57 0.68 -10.56
C GLN A 100 -29.62 -0.41 -10.74
N THR A 101 -29.24 -1.67 -10.48
CA THR A 101 -30.19 -2.77 -10.47
C THR A 101 -31.19 -2.52 -9.35
N LYS A 102 -32.41 -2.11 -9.72
CA LYS A 102 -33.57 -2.10 -8.83
C LYS A 102 -33.75 -3.51 -8.24
N LEU A 103 -33.37 -3.69 -6.99
CA LEU A 103 -33.90 -4.72 -6.10
C LEU A 103 -34.71 -4.00 -5.01
N THR A 104 -35.79 -3.36 -5.43
CA THR A 104 -36.88 -2.93 -4.54
C THR A 104 -38.17 -2.92 -5.35
N SER A 105 -38.82 -4.08 -5.43
CA SER A 105 -40.28 -4.27 -5.38
C SER A 105 -40.65 -5.72 -5.73
N MET A 106 -40.92 -6.51 -4.70
CA MET A 106 -42.10 -7.37 -4.56
C MET A 106 -42.14 -7.91 -3.13
#